data_AF-A0A177YE64-F1
#
_entry.id   AF-A0A177YE64-F1
#
_cell.length_a   1.000
_cell.length_b   1.000
_cell.length_c   1.000
_cell.angle_alpha   90.00
_cell.angle_beta   90.00
_cell.angle_gamma   90.00
#
_symmetry.space_group_name_H-M   'P 1'
#
loop_
_entity.id
_entity.type
_entity.pdbx_description
1 polymer ?
#
loop_
_entity_poly.entity_id
_entity_poly.type
_entity_poly.pdbx_seq_one_letter_code
_entity_poly.pdbx_strand_id
1 'polypeptide(L)'
;MQPLQAKAFQAETVRNAALEFEEGLVREIDAASEAGDEVEVARLLEEHQRAEAALEAAEDELVSAEGEISAAATFWYEEDEDEDEDEDD
;
A
#
# COMPACT_ATOMS: atom_id res chain seq x y z
N MET A 1 13.37 -0.41 -15.22
CA MET A 1 12.09 0.16 -14.76
C MET A 1 10.90 -0.82 -14.76
N GLN A 2 10.68 -1.66 -15.78
CA GLN A 2 9.54 -2.60 -15.82
C GLN A 2 9.30 -3.47 -14.56
N PRO A 3 10.32 -4.06 -13.90
CA PRO A 3 10.08 -4.88 -12.71
C PRO A 3 9.60 -4.09 -11.49
N LEU A 4 10.02 -2.83 -11.34
CA LEU A 4 9.58 -1.98 -10.22
C LEU A 4 8.14 -1.51 -10.40
N GLN A 5 7.74 -1.17 -11.62
CA GLN A 5 6.34 -0.84 -11.95
C GLN A 5 5.41 -2.03 -11.70
N ALA A 6 5.84 -3.25 -12.03
CA ALA A 6 5.08 -4.46 -11.73
C ALA A 6 4.92 -4.70 -10.21
N LYS A 7 5.97 -4.42 -9.43
CA LYS A 7 5.93 -4.50 -7.96
C LYS A 7 4.94 -3.49 -7.36
N ALA A 8 4.98 -2.23 -7.81
CA ALA A 8 4.03 -1.21 -7.35
C ALA A 8 2.58 -1.55 -7.72
N PHE A 9 2.33 -2.02 -8.96
CA PHE A 9 0.99 -2.46 -9.37
C PHE A 9 0.47 -3.64 -8.54
N GLN A 10 1.35 -4.59 -8.20
CA GLN A 10 0.99 -5.71 -7.34
C GLN A 10 0.66 -5.22 -5.92
N ALA A 11 1.48 -4.35 -5.34
CA ALA A 11 1.24 -3.77 -4.02
C ALA A 11 -0.08 -2.97 -3.99
N GLU A 12 -0.36 -2.17 -5.01
CA GLU A 12 -1.62 -1.44 -5.16
C GLU A 12 -2.82 -2.40 -5.24
N THR A 13 -2.69 -3.50 -6.00
CA THR A 13 -3.76 -4.52 -6.09
C THR A 13 -4.03 -5.16 -4.73
N VAL A 14 -2.99 -5.50 -3.97
CA VAL A 14 -3.12 -6.07 -2.62
C VAL A 14 -3.76 -5.06 -1.67
N ARG A 15 -3.31 -3.81 -1.68
CA ARG A 15 -3.86 -2.72 -0.88
C ARG A 15 -5.34 -2.51 -1.15
N ASN A 16 -5.74 -2.51 -2.43
CA ASN A 16 -7.15 -2.34 -2.81
C ASN A 16 -8.03 -3.51 -2.37
N ALA A 17 -7.53 -4.75 -2.47
CA ALA A 17 -8.24 -5.92 -1.97
C ALA A 17 -8.37 -5.91 -0.43
N ALA A 18 -7.35 -5.46 0.28
CA ALA A 18 -7.39 -5.30 1.74
C ALA A 18 -8.39 -4.22 2.16
N LEU A 19 -8.45 -3.10 1.44
CA LEU A 19 -9.43 -2.04 1.70
C LEU A 19 -10.86 -2.54 1.46
N GLU A 20 -11.13 -3.21 0.34
CA GLU A 20 -12.46 -3.75 0.05
C GLU A 20 -12.93 -4.75 1.12
N PHE A 21 -11.99 -5.56 1.63
CA PHE A 21 -12.27 -6.51 2.69
C PHE A 21 -12.59 -5.82 4.03
N GLU A 22 -11.79 -4.82 4.43
CA GLU A 22 -12.04 -4.02 5.64
C GLU A 22 -13.40 -3.32 5.57
N GLU A 23 -13.71 -2.64 4.46
CA GLU A 23 -15.00 -1.98 4.27
C GLU A 23 -16.18 -2.99 4.28
N GLY A 24 -15.94 -4.21 3.80
CA GLY A 24 -16.89 -5.32 3.88
C GLY A 24 -17.20 -5.70 5.32
N LEU A 25 -16.16 -5.85 6.15
CA LEU A 25 -16.31 -6.17 7.57
C LEU A 25 -17.07 -5.08 8.33
N VAL A 26 -16.85 -3.80 8.04
CA VAL A 26 -17.62 -2.71 8.66
C VAL A 26 -19.12 -2.87 8.39
N ARG A 27 -19.50 -3.18 7.15
CA ARG A 27 -20.91 -3.41 6.78
C ARG A 27 -21.49 -4.65 7.47
N GLU A 28 -20.70 -5.70 7.62
CA GLU A 28 -21.11 -6.92 8.33
C GLU A 28 -21.29 -6.67 9.84
N ILE A 29 -20.41 -5.86 10.44
CA ILE A 29 -20.50 -5.44 11.85
C ILE A 29 -21.80 -4.66 12.07
N ASP A 30 -22.09 -3.69 11.20
CA ASP A 30 -23.32 -2.90 11.28
C ASP A 30 -24.56 -3.80 11.16
N ALA A 31 -24.56 -4.74 10.21
CA ALA A 31 -25.66 -5.69 10.04
C ALA A 31 -25.85 -6.62 11.24
N ALA A 32 -24.76 -7.13 11.83
CA ALA A 32 -24.82 -7.97 13.04
C ALA A 32 -25.30 -7.18 14.25
N SER A 33 -24.89 -5.92 14.37
CA SER A 33 -25.33 -4.98 15.41
C SER A 33 -26.82 -4.68 15.29
N GLU A 34 -27.32 -4.40 14.09
CA GLU A 34 -28.75 -4.21 13.82
C GLU A 34 -29.59 -5.46 14.12
N ALA A 35 -29.02 -6.65 13.91
CA ALA A 35 -29.64 -7.92 14.24
C ALA A 35 -29.60 -8.25 15.75
N GLY A 36 -28.84 -7.49 16.55
CA GLY A 36 -28.62 -7.76 17.97
C GLY A 36 -27.75 -8.99 18.25
N ASP A 37 -26.92 -9.41 17.28
CA ASP A 37 -26.00 -10.55 17.42
C ASP A 37 -24.66 -10.08 18.00
N GLU A 38 -24.62 -9.86 19.31
CA GLU A 38 -23.44 -9.37 20.01
C GLU A 38 -22.22 -10.31 19.89
N VAL A 39 -22.44 -11.61 19.71
CA VAL A 39 -21.35 -12.60 19.56
C VAL A 39 -20.71 -12.44 18.19
N GLU A 40 -21.51 -12.28 17.14
CA GLU A 40 -21.01 -12.07 15.79
C GLU A 40 -20.34 -10.70 15.65
N VAL A 41 -20.89 -9.64 16.27
CA VAL A 41 -20.24 -8.33 16.34
C VAL A 41 -18.84 -8.44 16.96
N ALA A 42 -18.70 -9.12 18.09
CA ALA A 42 -17.41 -9.30 18.75
C ALA A 42 -16.41 -10.05 17.85
N ARG A 43 -16.86 -11.11 17.17
CA ARG A 43 -16.04 -11.89 16.24
C ARG A 43 -15.58 -11.03 15.05
N LEU A 44 -16.50 -10.27 14.45
CA LEU A 44 -16.21 -9.41 13.31
C LEU A 44 -15.29 -8.24 13.68
N LEU A 45 -15.40 -7.69 14.89
CA LEU A 45 -14.48 -6.66 15.38
C LEU A 45 -13.04 -7.16 15.55
N GLU A 46 -12.85 -8.42 15.97
CA GLU A 46 -11.51 -9.03 15.99
C GLU A 46 -10.95 -9.25 14.58
N GLU A 47 -11.80 -9.63 13.64
CA GLU A 47 -11.43 -9.81 12.24
C GLU A 47 -11.10 -8.47 11.57
N HIS A 48 -11.88 -7.43 11.87
CA HIS A 48 -11.69 -6.06 11.42
C HIS A 48 -10.33 -5.50 11.87
N GLN A 49 -9.96 -5.65 13.14
CA GLN A 49 -8.63 -5.24 13.63
C GLN A 49 -7.47 -5.94 12.89
N ARG A 50 -7.65 -7.21 12.50
CA ARG A 50 -6.64 -7.93 11.69
C ARG A 50 -6.61 -7.41 10.26
N ALA A 51 -7.78 -7.06 9.70
CA ALA A 51 -7.88 -6.46 8.37
C ALA A 51 -7.24 -5.07 8.33
N GLU A 52 -7.44 -4.24 9.35
CA GLU A 52 -6.77 -2.93 9.48
C GLU A 52 -5.25 -3.07 9.47
N ALA A 53 -4.69 -4.00 10.27
CA ALA A 53 -3.26 -4.25 10.30
C ALA A 53 -2.73 -4.78 8.94
N ALA A 54 -3.51 -5.59 8.23
CA ALA A 54 -3.15 -6.07 6.90
C ALA A 54 -3.21 -4.96 5.84
N LEU A 55 -4.17 -4.04 5.95
CA LEU A 55 -4.27 -2.86 5.09
C LEU A 55 -3.09 -1.91 5.31
N GLU A 56 -2.73 -1.61 6.57
CA GLU A 56 -1.57 -0.78 6.91
C GLU A 56 -0.28 -1.37 6.31
N ALA A 57 -0.07 -2.67 6.46
CA ALA A 57 1.09 -3.35 5.87
C ALA A 57 1.10 -3.26 4.32
N ALA A 58 -0.06 -3.38 3.68
CA ALA A 58 -0.16 -3.26 2.22
C ALA A 58 0.07 -1.82 1.73
N GLU A 59 -0.34 -0.82 2.52
CA GLU A 59 -0.07 0.59 2.25
C GLU A 59 1.42 0.90 2.39
N ASP A 60 2.08 0.39 3.43
CA ASP A 60 3.53 0.51 3.61
C ASP A 60 4.32 -0.14 2.46
N GLU A 61 3.89 -1.31 1.98
CA GLU A 61 4.50 -1.98 0.84
C GLU A 61 4.36 -1.17 -0.46
N LEU A 62 3.21 -0.55 -0.70
CA LEU A 62 2.99 0.31 -1.86
C LEU A 62 3.90 1.55 -1.79
N VAL A 63 3.92 2.25 -0.66
CA VAL A 63 4.78 3.42 -0.45
C VAL A 63 6.25 3.05 -0.65
N SER A 64 6.68 1.89 -0.15
CA SER A 64 8.04 1.38 -0.37
C SER A 64 8.34 1.14 -1.85
N ALA A 65 7.42 0.50 -2.59
CA ALA A 65 7.59 0.22 -4.01
C ALA A 65 7.63 1.51 -4.86
N GLU A 66 6.79 2.49 -4.55
CA GLU A 66 6.80 3.81 -5.20
C GLU A 66 8.09 4.58 -4.89
N GLY A 67 8.58 4.48 -3.65
CA GLY A 67 9.87 5.04 -3.25
C GLY A 67 11.05 4.45 -4.04
N GLU A 68 11.06 3.13 -4.27
CA GLU A 68 12.07 2.47 -5.12
C GLU A 68 12.00 2.94 -6.58
N ILE A 69 10.79 3.15 -7.12
CA ILE A 69 10.62 3.70 -8.47
C ILE A 69 11.18 5.12 -8.54
N SER A 70 10.86 5.96 -7.57
CA SER A 70 11.34 7.34 -7.53
C SER A 70 12.86 7.41 -7.41
N ALA A 71 13.45 6.63 -6.50
CA ALA A 71 14.90 6.57 -6.32
C ALA A 71 15.60 6.07 -7.60
N ALA A 72 15.04 5.05 -8.25
CA ALA A 72 15.55 4.57 -9.52
C ALA A 72 15.46 5.63 -10.61
N ALA A 73 14.42 6.47 -10.64
CA ALA A 73 14.29 7.55 -11.60
C ALA A 73 15.29 8.69 -11.33
N THR A 74 15.55 9.04 -10.07
CA THR A 74 16.54 10.08 -9.69
C THR A 74 17.97 9.69 -10.04
N PHE A 75 18.34 8.42 -9.87
CA PHE A 75 19.69 7.93 -10.23
C PHE A 75 20.05 8.21 -11.69
N TRP A 76 19.08 8.16 -12.61
CA TRP A 76 19.33 8.47 -14.03
C TRP A 76 19.47 9.97 -14.33
N TYR A 77 19.07 10.85 -13.42
CA TYR A 77 19.21 12.30 -13.60
C TYR A 77 20.45 12.87 -12.90
N GLU A 78 20.93 12.24 -11.82
CA GLU A 78 22.17 12.66 -11.14
C GLU A 78 23.45 12.20 -11.87
N GLU A 79 23.38 11.18 -12.74
CA GLU A 79 24.55 10.70 -13.52
C GLU A 79 24.86 11.58 -14.75
N ASP A 80 23.96 12.50 -15.14
CA ASP A 80 24.11 13.40 -16.31
C ASP A 80 24.58 14.84 -15.94
N GLU A 81 24.76 15.17 -14.66
CA GLU A 81 25.21 16.51 -14.20
C GLU A 81 26.70 16.59 -13.79
N ASP A 82 27.47 15.50 -13.96
CA ASP A 82 28.92 15.44 -13.66
C ASP A 82 29.83 15.54 -14.92
N GLU A 83 29.34 16.06 -16.04
CA GLU A 83 30.16 16.46 -17.20
C GLU A 83 29.91 17.93 -17.54
N ASP A 84 30.68 18.85 -16.95
CA ASP A 84 31.24 20.06 -17.59
C ASP A 84 31.80 21.06 -16.55
N GLU A 85 32.85 20.70 -15.82
CA GLU A 85 33.81 21.69 -15.30
C GLU A 85 35.22 21.11 -15.42
N ASP A 86 35.82 21.20 -16.61
CA ASP A 86 37.28 21.27 -16.81
C ASP A 86 37.57 21.69 -18.27
N GLU A 87 37.50 22.99 -18.55
CA GLU A 87 38.24 23.58 -19.68
C GLU A 87 39.11 24.74 -19.15
N ASP A 88 40.21 24.36 -18.50
CA ASP A 88 41.40 25.19 -18.28
C ASP A 88 42.18 25.31 -19.60
N ASP A 89 42.14 26.46 -20.28
CA ASP A 89 43.29 27.20 -20.86
C ASP A 89 42.91 28.63 -21.35
#